data_AF-A0A0G4NC06-F1
#
_entry.id   AF-A0A0G4NC06-F1
#
_cell.length_a   1.000
_cell.length_b   1.000
_cell.length_c   1.000
_cell.angle_alpha   90.00
_cell.angle_beta   90.00
_cell.angle_gamma   90.00
#
_symmetry.space_group_name_H-M   'P 1'
#
loop_
_entity.id
_entity.type
_entity.pdbx_description
1 polymer ?
#
loop_
_entity_poly.entity_id
_entity_poly.type
_entity_poly.pdbx_seq_one_letter_code
_entity_poly.pdbx_strand_id
1 'polypeptide(L)'
;MLTKIANRGRFDIDMYDTSFRLRGKTYDYKIQYEAIKKFMVLPKPDDAHVMLCVGLDPPLRQGQTRYPFVVMQFKKDEEVTLDVNLTEEQIKEKYGDKLQSHYEQPLHQ
;
A
#
# COMPACT_ATOMS: atom_id res chain seq x y z
N MET A 1 10.47 0.43 2.93
CA MET A 1 9.04 0.82 3.03
C MET A 1 8.60 0.96 4.48
N LEU A 2 8.24 2.17 4.96
CA LEU A 2 7.90 2.44 6.37
C LEU A 2 6.41 2.78 6.54
N THR A 3 5.55 1.77 6.53
CA THR A 3 4.09 1.93 6.65
C THR A 3 3.63 2.25 8.08
N LYS A 4 3.39 3.53 8.39
CA LYS A 4 2.94 3.98 9.71
C LYS A 4 1.41 4.06 9.82
N ILE A 5 0.77 2.92 10.11
CA ILE A 5 -0.61 2.88 10.62
C ILE A 5 -0.59 3.49 12.02
N ALA A 6 -1.72 3.98 12.54
CA ALA A 6 -1.84 4.66 13.85
C ALA A 6 -1.36 3.86 15.09
N ASN A 7 -0.70 2.71 14.92
CA ASN A 7 0.28 2.14 15.85
C ASN A 7 1.63 1.98 15.12
N ARG A 8 2.69 2.62 15.62
CA ARG A 8 4.03 2.68 15.00
C ARG A 8 4.57 1.27 14.70
N GLY A 9 4.67 0.89 13.42
CA GLY A 9 5.23 -0.39 12.98
C GLY A 9 5.82 -0.31 11.58
N ARG A 10 6.75 -1.21 11.26
CA ARG A 10 7.17 -1.48 9.87
C ARG A 10 6.33 -2.66 9.37
N PHE A 11 5.77 -2.51 8.18
CA PHE A 11 5.01 -3.56 7.51
C PHE A 11 5.56 -3.76 6.12
N ASP A 12 5.77 -5.02 5.75
CA ASP A 12 5.97 -5.42 4.37
C ASP A 12 4.60 -5.53 3.70
N ILE A 13 4.53 -5.18 2.41
CA ILE A 13 3.28 -5.19 1.65
C ILE A 13 3.37 -6.26 0.58
N ASP A 14 2.47 -7.25 0.62
CA ASP A 14 2.28 -8.19 -0.48
C ASP A 14 0.99 -7.85 -1.22
N MET A 15 1.06 -7.73 -2.54
CA MET A 15 -0.12 -7.47 -3.37
C MET A 15 -0.61 -8.77 -4.01
N TYR A 16 -1.91 -8.99 -3.96
CA TYR A 16 -2.60 -10.09 -4.65
C TYR A 16 -3.70 -9.52 -5.55
N ASP A 17 -4.34 -10.37 -6.33
CA ASP A 17 -5.33 -9.98 -7.34
C ASP A 17 -6.58 -9.28 -6.76
N THR A 18 -7.05 -9.73 -5.59
CA THR A 18 -8.28 -9.19 -4.94
C THR A 18 -8.03 -8.51 -3.61
N SER A 19 -6.80 -8.58 -3.10
CA SER A 19 -6.44 -8.09 -1.78
C SER A 19 -4.97 -7.75 -1.71
N PHE A 20 -4.58 -6.95 -0.72
CA PHE A 20 -3.19 -6.81 -0.32
C PHE A 20 -3.03 -7.18 1.14
N ARG A 21 -1.82 -7.59 1.52
CA ARG A 21 -1.48 -8.03 2.87
C ARG A 21 -0.40 -7.14 3.44
N LEU A 22 -0.63 -6.66 4.66
CA LEU A 22 0.34 -5.91 5.45
C LEU A 22 0.92 -6.85 6.49
N ARG A 23 2.17 -7.28 6.28
CA ARG A 23 2.89 -8.17 7.19
C ARG A 23 3.78 -7.36 8.12
N GLY A 24 3.39 -7.28 9.38
CA GLY A 24 4.21 -6.73 10.45
C GLY A 24 4.77 -7.84 11.34
N LYS A 25 5.76 -7.51 12.16
CA LYS A 25 6.35 -8.46 13.13
C LYS A 25 5.33 -9.04 14.12
N THR A 26 4.33 -8.24 14.49
CA THR A 26 3.33 -8.57 15.52
C THR A 26 1.94 -8.79 14.94
N TYR A 27 1.62 -8.12 13.84
CA TYR A 27 0.28 -8.12 13.27
C TYR A 27 0.35 -8.32 11.77
N ASP A 28 -0.58 -9.10 11.28
CA ASP A 28 -0.75 -9.42 9.88
C ASP A 28 -2.17 -9.07 9.47
N TYR A 29 -2.31 -8.24 8.44
CA TYR A 29 -3.60 -7.76 7.98
C TYR A 29 -3.78 -8.07 6.50
N LYS A 30 -4.85 -8.80 6.17
CA LYS A 30 -5.30 -8.97 4.79
C LYS A 30 -6.46 -8.01 4.52
N ILE A 31 -6.30 -7.12 3.54
CA ILE A 31 -7.29 -6.11 3.17
C ILE A 31 -7.76 -6.38 1.74
N GLN A 32 -9.06 -6.61 1.57
CA GLN A 32 -9.68 -6.78 0.25
C GLN A 32 -9.79 -5.42 -0.45
N TYR A 33 -9.56 -5.37 -1.76
CA TYR A 33 -9.68 -4.11 -2.50
C TYR A 33 -11.10 -3.54 -2.46
N GLU A 34 -12.13 -4.39 -2.40
CA GLU A 34 -13.53 -3.98 -2.26
C GLU A 34 -13.82 -3.20 -0.97
N ALA A 35 -13.01 -3.41 0.08
CA ALA A 35 -13.14 -2.69 1.34
C ALA A 35 -12.57 -1.26 1.26
N ILE A 36 -11.81 -0.92 0.22
CA ILE A 36 -11.24 0.42 0.03
C ILE A 36 -12.31 1.35 -0.52
N LYS A 37 -12.68 2.38 0.26
CA LYS A 37 -13.66 3.40 -0.15
C LYS A 37 -13.03 4.71 -0.60
N LYS A 38 -11.87 5.05 -0.05
CA LYS A 38 -11.18 6.31 -0.32
C LYS A 38 -9.68 6.06 -0.42
N PHE A 39 -9.04 6.76 -1.35
CA PHE A 39 -7.60 6.71 -1.54
C PHE A 39 -7.10 8.13 -1.72
N MET A 40 -6.14 8.56 -0.90
CA MET A 40 -5.61 9.92 -0.90
C MET A 40 -4.09 9.87 -0.78
N VAL A 41 -3.41 10.53 -1.72
CA VAL A 41 -1.98 10.80 -1.64
C VAL A 41 -1.80 12.22 -1.15
N LEU A 42 -1.12 12.39 -0.04
CA LEU A 42 -0.93 13.67 0.63
C LEU A 42 0.57 13.97 0.71
N PRO A 43 1.06 15.03 0.05
CA PRO A 43 2.42 15.49 0.27
C PRO A 43 2.53 16.02 1.70
N LYS A 44 3.59 15.64 2.40
CA LYS A 44 3.84 16.16 3.74
C LYS A 44 4.57 17.52 3.62
N PRO A 45 4.32 18.48 4.52
CA PRO A 45 4.97 19.80 4.46
C PRO A 45 6.49 19.78 4.62
N ASP A 46 7.08 18.65 5.02
CA ASP A 46 8.52 18.49 5.19
C ASP A 46 9.26 18.23 3.86
N ASP A 47 8.52 18.21 2.74
CA ASP A 47 8.95 17.97 1.37
C ASP A 47 9.71 16.66 1.11
N ALA A 48 9.98 15.89 2.17
CA ALA A 48 10.74 14.65 2.14
C ALA A 48 9.83 13.40 2.17
N HIS A 49 8.57 13.54 2.58
CA HIS A 49 7.66 12.41 2.70
C HIS A 49 6.36 12.60 1.93
N VAL A 50 5.83 11.49 1.43
CA VAL A 50 4.49 11.37 0.89
C VAL A 50 3.71 10.43 1.79
N MET A 51 2.48 10.79 2.11
CA MET A 51 1.57 9.94 2.87
C MET A 51 0.51 9.37 1.94
N LEU A 52 0.25 8.08 2.09
CA LEU A 52 -0.85 7.41 1.43
C LEU A 52 -1.91 7.02 2.46
N CYS A 53 -3.10 7.59 2.35
CA CYS A 53 -4.23 7.33 3.22
C CYS A 53 -5.29 6.51 2.47
N VAL A 54 -5.59 5.34 3.00
CA VAL A 54 -6.57 4.39 2.48
C VAL A 54 -7.72 4.29 3.47
N GLY A 55 -8.91 4.74 3.09
CA GLY A 55 -10.13 4.60 3.87
C GLY A 55 -10.77 3.23 3.66
N LEU A 56 -11.08 2.53 4.76
CA LEU A 56 -11.60 1.17 4.77
C LEU A 56 -13.02 1.11 5.34
N ASP A 57 -13.89 0.36 4.67
CA ASP A 57 -15.23 0.00 5.13
C ASP A 57 -15.53 -1.47 4.77
N PRO A 58 -15.59 -2.41 5.74
CA PRO A 58 -15.54 -2.18 7.19
C PRO A 58 -14.14 -1.79 7.71
N PRO A 59 -14.04 -1.08 8.84
CA PRO A 59 -12.76 -0.65 9.41
C PRO A 59 -11.91 -1.84 9.86
N LEU A 60 -10.58 -1.71 9.72
CA LEU A 60 -9.62 -2.70 10.17
C LEU A 60 -9.71 -2.87 11.70
N ARG A 61 -9.61 -4.10 12.20
CA ARG A 61 -9.69 -4.39 13.64
C ARG A 61 -8.36 -4.85 14.20
N GLN A 62 -7.99 -4.30 15.36
CA GLN A 62 -6.85 -4.77 16.16
C GLN A 62 -7.33 -4.89 17.61
N GLY A 63 -7.66 -6.12 18.02
CA GLY A 63 -8.32 -6.35 19.30
C GLY A 63 -9.65 -5.61 19.38
N GLN A 64 -9.82 -4.74 20.38
CA GLN A 64 -11.03 -3.92 20.55
C GLN A 64 -11.03 -2.63 19.71
N THR A 65 -9.87 -2.20 19.19
CA THR A 65 -9.73 -0.94 18.45
C THR A 65 -10.07 -1.14 16.97
N ARG A 66 -10.75 -0.15 16.39
CA ARG A 66 -11.10 -0.10 14.97
C ARG A 66 -10.36 1.04 14.28
N TYR A 67 -9.74 0.75 13.13
CA TYR A 67 -9.01 1.68 12.29
C TYR A 67 -9.76 1.85 10.96
N PRO A 68 -10.53 2.94 10.80
CA PRO A 68 -11.23 3.23 9.53
C PRO A 68 -10.28 3.71 8.42
N PHE A 69 -9.03 4.05 8.76
CA PHE A 69 -8.01 4.46 7.81
C PHE A 69 -6.70 3.71 8.05
N VAL A 70 -6.08 3.26 6.95
CA VAL A 70 -4.69 2.81 6.91
C VAL A 70 -3.87 3.93 6.31
N VAL A 71 -2.85 4.37 7.04
CA VAL A 71 -1.93 5.41 6.57
C VAL A 71 -0.56 4.79 6.37
N MET A 72 0.06 5.07 5.24
CA MET A 72 1.41 4.63 4.89
C MET A 72 2.25 5.88 4.64
N GLN A 73 3.52 5.85 5.00
CA GLN A 73 4.42 6.98 4.81
C GLN A 73 5.61 6.51 3.98
N PHE A 74 5.83 7.18 2.88
CA PHE A 74 6.93 6.95 1.96
C PHE A 74 7.91 8.11 2.08
N LYS A 75 9.21 7.81 2.07
CA LYS A 75 10.22 8.82 1.78
C LYS A 75 10.24 9.03 0.28
N LYS A 76 10.30 10.28 -0.19
CA LYS A 76 10.33 10.59 -1.62
C LYS A 76 11.56 10.00 -2.33
N ASP A 77 12.69 9.92 -1.62
CA ASP A 77 13.97 9.46 -2.15
C ASP A 77 14.21 7.94 -1.94
N GLU A 78 13.22 7.21 -1.42
CA GLU A 78 13.36 5.76 -1.26
C GLU A 78 12.90 5.08 -2.56
N GLU A 79 13.86 4.53 -3.30
CA GLU A 79 13.58 3.64 -4.44
C GLU A 79 12.78 2.44 -3.94
N VAL A 80 11.53 2.34 -4.40
CA VAL A 80 10.66 1.20 -4.09
C VAL A 80 10.77 0.22 -5.24
N THR A 81 11.50 -0.87 -5.04
CA THR A 81 11.47 -2.01 -5.96
C THR A 81 10.14 -2.75 -5.79
N LEU A 82 9.29 -2.67 -6.82
CA LEU A 82 8.04 -3.42 -6.92
C LEU A 82 8.25 -4.62 -7.85
N ASP A 83 8.56 -5.77 -7.26
CA ASP A 83 8.62 -7.04 -7.99
C ASP A 83 7.19 -7.56 -8.22
N VAL A 84 6.67 -7.30 -9.42
CA VAL A 84 5.36 -7.82 -9.83
C VAL A 84 5.53 -9.28 -10.24
N ASN A 85 5.18 -10.22 -9.36
CA ASN A 85 5.25 -11.65 -9.65
C ASN A 85 4.03 -12.13 -10.47
N LEU A 86 3.77 -11.49 -11.62
CA LEU A 86 2.76 -11.87 -12.60
C LEU A 86 3.43 -12.15 -13.95
N THR A 87 2.93 -13.15 -14.69
CA THR A 87 3.42 -13.38 -16.05
C THR A 87 2.96 -12.24 -16.96
N GLU A 88 3.74 -11.92 -18.01
CA GLU A 88 3.42 -10.84 -18.96
C GLU A 88 2.02 -11.00 -19.59
N GLU A 89 1.59 -12.25 -19.79
CA GLU A 89 0.27 -12.62 -20.28
C GLU A 89 -0.85 -12.21 -19.31
N GLN A 90 -0.67 -12.45 -18.01
CA GLN A 90 -1.63 -12.07 -16.97
C GLN A 90 -1.72 -10.55 -16.77
N ILE A 91 -0.60 -9.85 -16.92
CA ILE A 91 -0.56 -8.38 -16.88
C ILE A 91 -1.37 -7.83 -18.05
N LYS A 92 -1.11 -8.33 -19.26
CA LYS A 92 -1.76 -7.85 -20.49
C LYS A 92 -3.26 -8.14 -20.54
N GLU A 93 -3.68 -9.30 -20.02
CA GLU A 93 -5.08 -9.73 -20.07
C GLU A 93 -5.95 -9.07 -18.97
N LYS A 94 -5.44 -8.90 -17.75
CA LYS A 94 -6.21 -8.34 -16.62
C LYS A 94 -6.00 -6.85 -16.40
N TYR A 95 -4.80 -6.34 -16.64
CA TYR A 95 -4.39 -4.98 -16.27
C TYR A 95 -4.10 -4.09 -17.49
N GLY A 96 -4.00 -4.68 -18.69
CA GLY A 96 -3.77 -3.97 -19.94
C GLY A 96 -2.47 -3.16 -19.88
N ASP A 97 -2.55 -1.87 -20.17
CA ASP A 97 -1.41 -0.94 -20.09
C ASP A 97 -1.25 -0.24 -18.72
N LYS A 98 -2.07 -0.60 -17.72
CA LYS A 98 -2.09 0.10 -16.42
C LYS A 98 -1.02 -0.37 -15.43
N LEU A 99 -0.37 -1.50 -15.71
CA LEU A 99 0.60 -2.12 -14.80
C LEU A 99 1.86 -2.52 -15.58
N GLN A 100 3.02 -2.08 -15.10
CA GLN A 100 4.33 -2.50 -15.63
C GLN A 100 4.86 -3.66 -14.78
N SER A 101 5.60 -4.59 -15.40
CA SER A 101 6.21 -5.75 -14.72
C SER A 101 7.34 -5.35 -13.76
N HIS A 102 7.93 -4.18 -13.96
CA HIS A 102 9.00 -3.65 -13.15
C HIS A 102 8.85 -2.13 -13.04
N TYR A 103 8.69 -1.62 -11.81
CA TYR A 103 8.70 -0.20 -11.53
C TYR A 103 10.02 0.16 -10.84
N GLU A 104 10.98 0.66 -11.62
CA GLU A 104 12.14 1.42 -11.12
C GLU A 104 11.91 2.88 -11.51
N GLN A 105 11.16 3.60 -10.69
CA GLN A 105 11.02 5.05 -10.85
C GLN A 105 11.17 5.72 -9.49
N PRO A 106 11.94 6.83 -9.42
CA PRO A 106 11.91 7.67 -8.24
C PRO A 106 10.49 8.26 -8.12
N LEU A 107 9.96 8.35 -6.89
CA LEU A 107 8.55 8.65 -6.61
C LEU A 107 8.10 10.08 -7.03
N HIS A 108 8.89 10.79 -7.84
CA HIS A 108 8.78 12.23 -8.11
C HIS A 108 8.53 12.61 -9.58
N GLN A 109 8.06 11.71 -10.46
CA GLN A 109 7.63 12.12 -11.80
C GLN A 109 6.26 11.57 -12.20
#